data_AF-X1HAI9-F1
#
_entry.id   AF-X1HAI9-F1
#
_cell.length_a   1.000
_cell.length_b   1.000
_cell.length_c   1.000
_cell.angle_alpha   90.00
_cell.angle_beta   90.00
_cell.angle_gamma   90.00
#
_symmetry.space_group_name_H-M   'P 1'
#
loop_
_entity.id
_entity.type
_entity.pdbx_description
1 polymer ?
#
loop_
_entity_poly.entity_id
_entity_poly.type
_entity_poly.pdbx_seq_one_letter_code
_entity_poly.pdbx_strand_id
1 'polypeptide(L)'
;MGTCCTKYLDLGKKYMDNAKARTDRSPWDTFIYGVALTMTRKASDHAEVLKDLKQAFPDVEKAQKSCVPPGVPHVSAAEKTYHPERVVEAMCENARQLPLEEKVDSKVRTVQPSWGHLSYSMEQCDREGIRKHYLFRKQKGPDMLLLESGCHVPVMDRWMLRRMLKPTPEQEETFSEDVLRIQRSHQQYGLLRDAVIEEASECQVPVGEHHVSCWFER
;
A
#
# COMPACT_ATOMS: atom_id res chain seq x y z
N MET A 1 -19.09 -0.47 -22.14
CA MET A 1 -18.90 -1.91 -21.86
C MET A 1 -17.54 -2.08 -21.23
N GLY A 2 -17.49 -2.21 -19.90
CA GLY A 2 -16.27 -2.59 -19.18
C GLY A 2 -15.82 -3.98 -19.63
N THR A 3 -14.51 -4.18 -19.78
CA THR A 3 -13.93 -5.48 -20.11
C THR A 3 -13.66 -6.20 -18.79
N CYS A 4 -14.66 -6.94 -18.32
CA CYS A 4 -14.56 -7.77 -17.12
C CYS A 4 -13.34 -8.69 -17.20
N CYS A 5 -12.33 -8.44 -16.36
CA CYS A 5 -11.13 -9.28 -16.28
C CYS A 5 -11.45 -10.57 -15.53
N THR A 6 -12.10 -11.52 -16.18
CA THR A 6 -12.57 -12.76 -15.55
C THR A 6 -11.77 -13.99 -15.96
N LYS A 7 -10.86 -13.85 -16.95
CA LYS A 7 -10.09 -14.96 -17.49
C LYS A 7 -9.24 -15.68 -16.44
N TYR A 8 -8.70 -14.93 -15.47
CA TYR A 8 -7.82 -15.45 -14.42
C TYR A 8 -8.39 -15.27 -13.02
N LEU A 9 -9.72 -15.29 -12.87
CA LEU A 9 -10.38 -15.07 -11.59
C LEU A 9 -9.95 -16.09 -10.52
N ASP A 10 -9.73 -17.34 -10.90
CA ASP A 10 -9.21 -18.37 -9.98
C ASP A 10 -7.82 -18.02 -9.42
N LEU A 11 -6.96 -17.41 -10.24
CA LEU A 11 -5.66 -16.92 -9.78
C LEU A 11 -5.81 -15.69 -8.89
N GLY A 12 -6.75 -14.80 -9.22
CA GLY A 12 -7.13 -13.66 -8.38
C GLY A 12 -7.56 -14.11 -6.98
N LYS A 13 -8.51 -15.05 -6.91
CA LYS A 13 -8.99 -15.64 -5.65
C LYS A 13 -7.84 -16.30 -4.87
N LYS A 14 -7.07 -17.15 -5.52
CA LYS A 14 -5.92 -17.82 -4.88
C LYS A 14 -4.89 -16.82 -4.33
N TYR A 15 -4.67 -15.72 -5.03
CA TYR A 15 -3.79 -14.65 -4.54
C TYR A 15 -4.37 -13.99 -3.28
N MET A 16 -5.66 -13.64 -3.28
CA MET A 16 -6.33 -13.04 -2.11
C MET A 16 -6.32 -13.97 -0.89
N ASP A 17 -6.62 -15.25 -1.09
CA ASP A 17 -6.59 -16.28 -0.03
C ASP A 17 -5.19 -16.40 0.58
N ASN A 18 -4.15 -16.39 -0.26
CA ASN A 18 -2.76 -16.46 0.20
C ASN A 18 -2.32 -15.18 0.93
N ALA A 19 -2.75 -14.01 0.44
CA ALA A 19 -2.49 -12.74 1.09
C ALA A 19 -3.08 -12.74 2.51
N LYS A 20 -4.36 -13.09 2.64
CA LYS A 20 -5.05 -13.20 3.93
C LYS A 20 -4.39 -14.23 4.86
N ALA A 21 -4.09 -15.42 4.36
CA ALA A 21 -3.44 -16.47 5.15
C ALA A 21 -2.04 -16.06 5.65
N ARG A 22 -1.30 -15.26 4.89
CA ARG A 22 -0.01 -14.70 5.32
C ARG A 22 -0.21 -13.65 6.43
N THR A 23 -1.21 -12.78 6.29
CA THR A 23 -1.56 -11.76 7.29
C THR A 23 -1.98 -12.40 8.60
N ASP A 24 -2.82 -13.42 8.57
CA ASP A 24 -3.29 -14.12 9.77
C ASP A 24 -2.15 -14.80 10.53
N ARG A 25 -1.11 -15.26 9.84
CA ARG A 25 0.08 -15.84 10.47
C ARG A 25 1.00 -14.80 11.09
N SER A 26 1.24 -13.71 10.35
CA SER A 26 2.16 -12.66 10.76
C SER A 26 1.78 -11.36 10.05
N PRO A 27 1.02 -10.47 10.72
CA PRO A 27 0.71 -9.17 10.16
C PRO A 27 2.00 -8.34 9.96
N TRP A 28 3.04 -8.57 10.77
CA TRP A 28 4.34 -7.88 10.65
C TRP A 28 5.07 -8.29 9.37
N ASP A 29 5.15 -9.59 9.07
CA ASP A 29 5.76 -10.05 7.82
C ASP A 29 4.98 -9.56 6.60
N THR A 30 3.65 -9.54 6.69
CA THR A 30 2.79 -8.99 5.63
C THR A 30 3.07 -7.51 5.42
N PHE A 31 3.18 -6.77 6.51
CA PHE A 31 3.49 -5.37 6.49
C PHE A 31 4.85 -5.09 5.82
N ILE A 32 5.91 -5.79 6.25
CA ILE A 32 7.24 -5.68 5.65
C ILE A 32 7.22 -6.06 4.16
N TYR A 33 6.47 -7.11 3.80
CA TYR A 33 6.30 -7.55 2.42
C TYR A 33 5.59 -6.48 1.54
N GLY A 34 4.47 -5.93 2.03
CA GLY A 34 3.73 -4.88 1.34
C GLY A 34 4.57 -3.61 1.14
N VAL A 35 5.31 -3.20 2.17
CA VAL A 35 6.26 -2.07 2.07
C VAL A 35 7.32 -2.35 1.01
N ALA A 36 7.94 -3.53 1.02
CA ALA A 36 8.95 -3.91 0.03
C ALA A 36 8.43 -3.75 -1.41
N LEU A 37 7.18 -4.14 -1.69
CA LEU A 37 6.55 -3.99 -3.01
C LEU A 37 6.35 -2.52 -3.44
N THR A 38 6.15 -1.62 -2.49
CA THR A 38 6.04 -0.18 -2.79
C THR A 38 7.40 0.45 -3.10
N MET A 39 8.49 -0.19 -2.67
CA MET A 39 9.87 0.29 -2.84
C MET A 39 10.55 -0.30 -4.09
N THR A 40 10.09 -1.47 -4.55
CA THR A 40 10.66 -2.16 -5.72
C THR A 40 10.19 -1.55 -7.03
N ARG A 41 11.12 -1.33 -7.97
CA ARG A 41 10.80 -0.93 -9.36
C ARG A 41 10.63 -2.14 -10.28
N LYS A 42 11.34 -3.23 -9.99
CA LYS A 42 11.29 -4.50 -10.72
C LYS A 42 11.03 -5.65 -9.77
N ALA A 43 10.35 -6.69 -10.25
CA ALA A 43 10.08 -7.89 -9.47
C ALA A 43 11.37 -8.63 -9.05
N SER A 44 12.43 -8.56 -9.86
CA SER A 44 13.75 -9.14 -9.56
C SER A 44 14.35 -8.62 -8.27
N ASP A 45 14.10 -7.34 -7.97
CA ASP A 45 14.75 -6.63 -6.87
C ASP A 45 14.01 -6.90 -5.54
N HIS A 46 12.83 -7.52 -5.60
CA HIS A 46 11.95 -7.68 -4.44
C HIS A 46 12.53 -8.59 -3.36
N ALA A 47 13.19 -9.68 -3.73
CA ALA A 47 13.78 -10.60 -2.76
C ALA A 47 14.91 -9.93 -1.95
N GLU A 48 15.73 -9.11 -2.61
CA GLU A 48 16.81 -8.35 -1.96
C GLU A 48 16.23 -7.26 -1.03
N VAL A 49 15.29 -6.47 -1.54
CA VAL A 49 14.61 -5.42 -0.76
C VAL A 49 13.92 -6.00 0.48
N LEU A 50 13.22 -7.12 0.32
CA LEU A 50 12.56 -7.80 1.42
C LEU A 50 13.56 -8.33 2.45
N LYS A 51 14.68 -8.88 1.98
CA LYS A 51 15.74 -9.40 2.84
C LYS A 51 16.32 -8.30 3.73
N ASP A 52 16.72 -7.16 3.16
CA ASP A 52 17.36 -6.15 4.02
C ASP A 52 16.34 -5.44 4.91
N LEU A 53 15.07 -5.31 4.50
CA LEU A 53 14.01 -4.83 5.40
C LEU A 53 13.82 -5.78 6.59
N LYS A 54 13.81 -7.09 6.37
CA LYS A 54 13.72 -8.08 7.46
C LYS A 54 14.97 -8.11 8.33
N GLN A 55 16.15 -7.84 7.76
CA GLN A 55 17.39 -7.77 8.53
C GLN A 55 17.44 -6.50 9.39
N ALA A 56 17.03 -5.35 8.84
CA ALA A 56 16.96 -4.10 9.57
C ALA A 56 15.87 -4.13 10.66
N PHE A 57 14.73 -4.77 10.36
CA PHE A 57 13.54 -4.78 11.21
C PHE A 57 12.96 -6.18 11.36
N PRO A 58 13.62 -7.06 12.11
CA PRO A 58 13.19 -8.45 12.25
C PRO A 58 11.87 -8.57 13.01
N ASP A 59 11.53 -7.58 13.85
CA ASP A 59 10.31 -7.55 14.65
C ASP A 59 9.87 -6.11 14.96
N VAL A 60 8.62 -6.01 15.43
CA VAL A 60 7.96 -4.75 15.80
C VAL A 60 8.73 -4.00 16.88
N GLU A 61 9.24 -4.71 17.89
CA GLU A 61 9.87 -4.10 19.06
C GLU A 61 11.18 -3.40 18.67
N LYS A 62 12.00 -4.05 17.84
CA LYS A 62 13.23 -3.46 17.32
C LYS A 62 12.94 -2.28 16.39
N ALA A 63 11.95 -2.39 15.51
CA ALA A 63 11.55 -1.27 14.67
C ALA A 63 11.15 -0.04 15.49
N GLN A 64 10.37 -0.24 16.56
CA GLN A 64 9.97 0.85 17.46
C GLN A 64 11.14 1.44 18.25
N LYS A 65 12.08 0.61 18.71
CA LYS A 65 13.30 1.08 19.40
C LYS A 65 14.21 1.90 18.48
N SER A 66 14.18 1.64 17.18
CA SER A 66 14.92 2.41 16.17
C SER A 66 14.30 3.78 15.87
N CYS A 67 13.14 4.13 16.45
CA CYS A 67 12.57 5.46 16.33
C CYS A 67 13.43 6.53 17.03
N VAL A 68 14.16 7.34 16.27
CA VAL A 68 14.99 8.45 16.78
C VAL A 68 14.17 9.40 17.66
N PRO A 69 14.54 9.72 18.91
CA PRO A 69 13.74 10.56 19.82
C PRO A 69 13.41 11.97 19.30
N PRO A 70 12.36 12.64 19.82
CA PRO A 70 12.04 14.03 19.45
C PRO A 70 13.21 14.98 19.73
N GLY A 71 13.47 15.93 18.82
CA GLY A 71 14.47 16.99 19.01
C GLY A 71 15.88 16.70 18.44
N VAL A 72 16.10 15.50 17.88
CA VAL A 72 17.32 15.20 17.12
C VAL A 72 17.14 15.68 15.67
N PRO A 73 18.07 16.48 15.11
CA PRO A 73 17.97 16.95 13.73
C PRO A 73 17.94 15.78 12.74
N HIS A 74 16.87 15.71 11.93
CA HIS A 74 16.78 14.77 10.83
C HIS A 74 17.83 15.12 9.77
N VAL A 75 18.78 14.22 9.51
CA VAL A 75 19.69 14.35 8.37
C VAL A 75 19.03 13.64 7.20
N SER A 76 18.52 14.40 6.23
CA SER A 76 17.95 13.79 5.04
C SER A 76 19.07 13.04 4.30
N ALA A 77 19.08 11.71 4.36
CA ALA A 77 19.89 10.91 3.45
C ALA A 77 19.63 11.36 1.99
N ALA A 78 20.70 11.55 1.24
CA ALA A 78 20.67 12.09 -0.11
C ALA A 78 19.60 11.39 -0.97
N GLU A 79 18.83 12.18 -1.69
CA GLU A 79 17.81 11.70 -2.62
C GLU A 79 18.46 10.81 -3.68
N LYS A 80 18.37 9.48 -3.54
CA LYS A 80 18.18 8.50 -4.64
C LYS A 80 18.37 7.02 -4.27
N THR A 81 18.86 6.68 -3.10
CA THR A 81 19.22 5.29 -2.81
C THR A 81 18.25 4.65 -1.82
N TYR A 82 17.92 3.39 -2.11
CA TYR A 82 17.27 2.44 -1.23
C TYR A 82 17.89 2.47 0.19
N HIS A 83 17.07 2.76 1.21
CA HIS A 83 17.49 2.72 2.61
C HIS A 83 16.33 2.19 3.47
N PRO A 84 16.37 0.92 3.90
CA PRO A 84 15.43 0.34 4.86
C PRO A 84 15.18 1.24 6.07
N GLU A 85 16.21 1.90 6.60
CA GLU A 85 16.14 2.80 7.75
C GLU A 85 15.08 3.92 7.62
N ARG A 86 14.86 4.43 6.40
CA ARG A 86 13.88 5.51 6.13
C ARG A 86 12.42 5.07 6.26
N VAL A 87 12.16 3.78 6.13
CA VAL A 87 10.83 3.18 6.23
C VAL A 87 10.33 3.30 7.66
N VAL A 88 11.18 2.92 8.62
CA VAL A 88 10.88 3.05 10.06
C VAL A 88 10.92 4.50 10.50
N GLU A 89 11.89 5.31 10.07
CA GLU A 89 11.87 6.75 10.37
C GLU A 89 10.55 7.40 9.96
N ALA A 90 10.04 7.11 8.75
CA ALA A 90 8.76 7.62 8.29
C ALA A 90 7.59 7.14 9.18
N MET A 91 7.58 5.87 9.62
CA MET A 91 6.58 5.40 10.59
C MET A 91 6.64 6.17 11.91
N CYS A 92 7.85 6.35 12.44
CA CYS A 92 8.09 6.99 13.72
C CYS A 92 7.76 8.49 13.69
N GLU A 93 8.08 9.19 12.60
CA GLU A 93 7.70 10.58 12.38
C GLU A 93 6.18 10.74 12.30
N ASN A 94 5.48 9.83 11.65
CA ASN A 94 4.02 9.89 11.54
C ASN A 94 3.29 9.60 12.83
N ALA A 95 3.77 8.63 13.61
CA ALA A 95 3.24 8.39 14.95
C ALA A 95 3.16 9.70 15.75
N ARG A 96 4.17 10.57 15.57
CA ARG A 96 4.26 11.87 16.25
C ARG A 96 3.39 12.94 15.63
N GLN A 97 3.40 13.08 14.29
CA GLN A 97 2.73 14.17 13.58
C GLN A 97 1.22 13.97 13.42
N LEU A 98 0.76 12.73 13.33
CA LEU A 98 -0.63 12.37 13.05
C LEU A 98 -1.15 11.43 14.15
N PRO A 99 -1.43 11.95 15.36
CA PRO A 99 -2.07 11.16 16.39
C PRO A 99 -3.42 10.63 15.89
N LEU A 100 -3.76 9.39 16.25
CA LEU A 100 -5.06 8.80 15.99
C LEU A 100 -6.06 9.31 17.02
N GLU A 101 -7.31 9.43 16.61
CA GLU A 101 -8.42 9.73 17.51
C GLU A 101 -9.10 8.42 17.93
N GLU A 102 -9.08 8.11 19.22
CA GLU A 102 -9.84 7.01 19.82
C GLU A 102 -11.04 7.57 20.59
N LYS A 103 -12.22 6.98 20.38
CA LYS A 103 -13.41 7.25 21.19
C LYS A 103 -13.51 6.20 22.30
N VAL A 104 -13.33 6.64 23.54
CA VAL A 104 -13.52 5.81 24.75
C VAL A 104 -14.50 6.54 25.67
N ASP A 105 -15.57 5.87 26.08
CA ASP A 105 -16.57 6.39 27.02
C ASP A 105 -17.09 7.79 26.66
N SER A 106 -17.44 8.01 25.39
CA SER A 106 -17.93 9.30 24.85
C SER A 106 -16.90 10.44 24.82
N LYS A 107 -15.62 10.18 25.11
CA LYS A 107 -14.52 11.15 25.00
C LYS A 107 -13.61 10.79 23.84
N VAL A 108 -13.20 11.78 23.06
CA VAL A 108 -12.16 11.63 22.03
C VAL A 108 -10.81 11.85 22.68
N ARG A 109 -9.92 10.85 22.58
CA ARG A 109 -8.52 10.94 23.01
C ARG A 109 -7.61 10.83 21.80
N THR A 110 -6.53 11.60 21.80
CA THR A 110 -5.44 11.42 20.84
C THR A 110 -4.44 10.39 21.36
N VAL A 111 -4.16 9.38 20.54
CA VAL A 111 -3.16 8.34 20.83
C VAL A 111 -2.11 8.30 19.72
N GLN A 112 -0.89 7.87 20.07
CA GLN A 112 0.15 7.69 19.09
C GLN A 112 -0.14 6.40 18.28
N PRO A 113 -0.12 6.46 16.93
CA PRO A 113 -0.06 5.28 16.09
C PRO A 113 0.89 4.21 16.65
N SER A 114 0.36 3.01 16.83
CA SER A 114 1.12 1.85 17.31
C SER A 114 1.01 0.71 16.31
N TRP A 115 1.82 -0.33 16.49
CA TRP A 115 1.67 -1.56 15.71
C TRP A 115 0.28 -2.20 15.86
N GLY A 116 -0.33 -2.11 17.04
CA GLY A 116 -1.69 -2.60 17.27
C GLY A 116 -2.71 -1.89 16.37
N HIS A 117 -2.60 -0.57 16.24
CA HIS A 117 -3.45 0.21 15.35
C HIS A 117 -3.22 -0.10 13.85
N LEU A 118 -1.96 -0.34 13.46
CA LEU A 118 -1.63 -0.74 12.09
C LEU A 118 -2.19 -2.12 11.78
N SER A 119 -2.04 -3.07 12.72
CA SER A 119 -2.64 -4.41 12.62
C SER A 119 -4.16 -4.33 12.50
N TYR A 120 -4.80 -3.53 13.35
CA TYR A 120 -6.24 -3.28 13.28
C TYR A 120 -6.64 -2.65 11.94
N SER A 121 -5.90 -1.66 11.45
CA SER A 121 -6.19 -1.02 10.16
C SER A 121 -6.07 -2.00 8.98
N MET A 122 -5.09 -2.91 9.01
CA MET A 122 -4.96 -3.98 8.01
C MET A 122 -6.13 -4.97 8.11
N GLU A 123 -6.52 -5.36 9.31
CA GLU A 123 -7.65 -6.28 9.54
C GLU A 123 -9.00 -5.68 9.10
N GLN A 124 -9.22 -4.41 9.40
CA GLN A 124 -10.46 -3.69 9.04
C GLN A 124 -10.45 -3.13 7.61
N CYS A 125 -9.37 -3.36 6.85
CA CYS A 125 -9.17 -2.75 5.54
C CYS A 125 -9.31 -1.21 5.55
N ASP A 126 -8.90 -0.56 6.64
CA ASP A 126 -8.97 0.89 6.83
C ASP A 126 -7.82 1.58 6.11
N ARG A 127 -8.08 1.97 4.86
CA ARG A 127 -7.12 2.66 4.00
C ARG A 127 -6.61 3.97 4.60
N GLU A 128 -7.48 4.74 5.25
CA GLU A 128 -7.08 6.02 5.85
C GLU A 128 -6.28 5.80 7.13
N GLY A 129 -6.62 4.78 7.92
CA GLY A 129 -5.79 4.28 9.02
C GLY A 129 -4.38 3.95 8.54
N ILE A 130 -4.25 3.08 7.53
CA ILE A 130 -2.95 2.74 6.91
C ILE A 130 -2.19 3.99 6.43
N ARG A 131 -2.88 4.93 5.77
CA ARG A 131 -2.27 6.18 5.29
C ARG A 131 -1.80 7.08 6.44
N LYS A 132 -2.42 7.03 7.62
CA LYS A 132 -1.95 7.77 8.80
C LYS A 132 -0.75 7.09 9.47
N HIS A 133 -0.61 5.77 9.30
CA HIS A 133 0.55 5.00 9.77
C HIS A 133 1.81 5.21 8.92
N TYR A 134 1.63 5.58 7.64
CA TYR A 134 2.73 5.78 6.69
C TYR A 134 2.57 7.08 5.90
N LEU A 135 3.65 7.86 5.82
CA LEU A 135 3.86 8.94 4.83
C LEU A 135 4.15 8.32 3.46
N PHE A 136 3.26 7.43 3.02
CA PHE A 136 3.21 7.07 1.62
C PHE A 136 3.01 8.37 0.85
N ARG A 137 4.10 8.85 0.21
CA ARG A 137 4.08 10.05 -0.63
C ARG A 137 3.09 9.93 -1.80
N LYS A 138 2.56 8.73 -2.02
CA LYS A 138 1.66 8.36 -3.11
C LYS A 138 0.53 7.49 -2.58
N GLN A 139 -0.66 7.67 -3.15
CA GLN A 139 -1.90 6.97 -2.85
C GLN A 139 -1.86 5.47 -3.15
N LYS A 140 -0.93 4.99 -3.99
CA LYS A 140 -0.74 3.57 -4.32
C LYS A 140 -0.32 2.72 -3.10
N GLY A 141 0.53 3.28 -2.23
CA GLY A 141 1.15 2.55 -1.14
C GLY A 141 0.16 1.90 -0.16
N PRO A 142 -0.81 2.66 0.38
CA PRO A 142 -1.85 2.11 1.25
C PRO A 142 -2.65 0.98 0.59
N ASP A 143 -3.07 1.15 -0.67
CA ASP A 143 -3.86 0.11 -1.35
C ASP A 143 -3.03 -1.16 -1.62
N MET A 144 -1.74 -1.02 -1.95
CA MET A 144 -0.85 -2.17 -2.11
C MET A 144 -0.71 -2.95 -0.81
N LEU A 145 -0.49 -2.25 0.31
CA LEU A 145 -0.38 -2.90 1.62
C LEU A 145 -1.70 -3.60 2.01
N LEU A 146 -2.84 -2.95 1.77
CA LEU A 146 -4.15 -3.55 2.04
C LEU A 146 -4.42 -4.78 1.16
N LEU A 147 -4.15 -4.70 -0.14
CA LEU A 147 -4.29 -5.83 -1.05
C LEU A 147 -3.44 -7.03 -0.59
N GLU A 148 -2.17 -6.78 -0.25
CA GLU A 148 -1.26 -7.80 0.29
C GLU A 148 -1.65 -8.27 1.69
N SER A 149 -2.56 -7.57 2.37
CA SER A 149 -3.17 -7.97 3.64
C SER A 149 -4.47 -8.77 3.47
N GLY A 150 -4.86 -9.08 2.23
CA GLY A 150 -6.09 -9.81 1.91
C GLY A 150 -7.33 -8.93 1.75
N CYS A 151 -7.20 -7.60 1.76
CA CYS A 151 -8.32 -6.70 1.53
C CYS A 151 -8.69 -6.60 0.06
N HIS A 152 -9.98 -6.65 -0.25
CA HIS A 152 -10.47 -6.45 -1.60
C HIS A 152 -10.45 -4.96 -1.98
N VAL A 153 -9.27 -4.47 -2.37
CA VAL A 153 -9.05 -3.11 -2.87
C VAL A 153 -8.29 -3.15 -4.20
N PRO A 154 -8.57 -2.25 -5.15
CA PRO A 154 -7.75 -2.17 -6.36
C PRO A 154 -6.56 -1.24 -6.17
N VAL A 155 -5.44 -1.57 -6.82
CA VAL A 155 -4.21 -0.75 -6.78
C VAL A 155 -4.01 -0.05 -8.11
N MET A 156 -4.00 1.29 -8.12
CA MET A 156 -3.76 2.06 -9.35
C MET A 156 -2.26 2.19 -9.62
N ASP A 157 -1.62 1.07 -9.97
CA ASP A 157 -0.27 1.05 -10.49
C ASP A 157 -0.21 1.49 -11.96
N ARG A 158 1.01 1.58 -12.53
CA ARG A 158 1.18 2.01 -13.92
C ARG A 158 0.37 1.17 -14.90
N TRP A 159 0.30 -0.14 -14.65
CA TRP A 159 -0.40 -1.05 -15.56
C TRP A 159 -1.92 -0.82 -15.49
N MET A 160 -2.47 -0.74 -14.28
CA MET A 160 -3.91 -0.51 -14.09
C MET A 160 -4.31 0.87 -14.64
N LEU A 161 -3.49 1.89 -14.39
CA LEU A 161 -3.70 3.22 -14.98
C LEU A 161 -3.68 3.18 -16.51
N ARG A 162 -2.74 2.43 -17.12
CA ARG A 162 -2.68 2.27 -18.58
C ARG A 162 -3.93 1.59 -19.12
N ARG A 163 -4.41 0.55 -18.44
CA ARG A 163 -5.65 -0.15 -18.78
C ARG A 163 -6.87 0.78 -18.76
N MET A 164 -6.97 1.59 -17.71
CA MET A 164 -8.11 2.51 -17.53
C MET A 164 -8.07 3.70 -18.49
N LEU A 165 -6.90 4.30 -18.68
CA LEU A 165 -6.75 5.53 -19.45
C LEU A 165 -6.51 5.30 -20.94
N LYS A 166 -6.03 4.11 -21.33
CA LYS A 166 -5.72 3.72 -22.72
C LYS A 166 -4.97 4.82 -23.47
N PRO A 167 -3.77 5.22 -22.99
CA PRO A 167 -3.04 6.33 -23.58
C PRO A 167 -2.76 6.10 -25.06
N THR A 168 -2.85 7.15 -25.87
CA THR A 168 -2.40 7.12 -27.27
C THR A 168 -0.88 6.95 -27.35
N PRO A 169 -0.31 6.58 -28.51
CA PRO A 169 1.15 6.48 -28.66
C PRO A 169 1.89 7.76 -28.24
N GLU A 170 1.34 8.94 -28.52
CA GLU A 170 1.93 10.23 -28.13
C GLU A 170 1.87 10.44 -26.61
N GLN A 171 0.83 9.94 -25.95
CA GLN A 171 0.68 10.01 -24.49
C GLN A 171 1.58 9.01 -23.77
N GLU A 172 1.99 7.91 -24.41
CA GLU A 172 2.91 6.93 -23.80
C GLU A 172 4.28 7.51 -23.47
N GLU A 173 4.73 8.51 -24.23
CA GLU A 173 6.01 9.19 -24.00
C GLU A 173 6.05 9.88 -22.63
N THR A 174 4.92 10.49 -22.22
CA THR A 174 4.80 11.24 -20.95
C THR A 174 4.04 10.49 -19.87
N PHE A 175 3.55 9.28 -20.16
CA PHE A 175 2.67 8.52 -19.27
C PHE A 175 3.28 8.26 -17.87
N SER A 176 4.61 8.17 -17.78
CA SER A 176 5.31 8.03 -16.50
C SER A 176 5.06 9.21 -15.56
N GLU A 177 4.98 10.43 -16.10
CA GLU A 177 4.74 11.65 -15.34
C GLU A 177 3.28 11.74 -14.88
N ASP A 178 2.35 11.36 -15.77
CA ASP A 178 0.92 11.27 -15.44
C ASP A 178 0.64 10.25 -14.34
N VAL A 179 1.28 9.08 -14.38
CA VAL A 179 1.20 8.09 -13.29
C VAL A 179 1.62 8.70 -11.96
N LEU A 180 2.72 9.46 -11.93
CA LEU A 180 3.19 10.12 -10.71
C LEU A 180 2.22 11.21 -10.23
N ARG A 181 1.69 12.01 -11.15
CA ARG A 181 0.72 13.08 -10.86
C ARG A 181 -0.56 12.51 -10.27
N ILE A 182 -1.14 11.50 -10.91
CA ILE A 182 -2.36 10.81 -10.46
C ILE A 182 -2.12 10.18 -9.10
N GLN A 183 -1.03 9.42 -8.92
CA GLN A 183 -0.73 8.76 -7.64
C GLN A 183 -0.45 9.74 -6.50
N ARG A 184 -0.16 11.01 -6.75
CA ARG A 184 -0.04 12.04 -5.71
C ARG A 184 -1.37 12.75 -5.40
N SER A 185 -2.31 12.73 -6.33
CA SER A 185 -3.62 13.39 -6.17
C SER A 185 -4.63 12.45 -5.52
N HIS A 186 -5.16 12.83 -4.36
CA HIS A 186 -6.24 12.07 -3.70
C HIS A 186 -7.46 11.98 -4.63
N GLN A 187 -7.84 13.09 -5.25
CA GLN A 187 -9.03 13.18 -6.11
C GLN A 187 -8.88 12.32 -7.37
N GLN A 188 -7.80 12.49 -8.13
CA GLN A 188 -7.63 11.76 -9.41
C GLN A 188 -7.44 10.27 -9.19
N TYR A 189 -6.70 9.90 -8.14
CA TYR A 189 -6.54 8.50 -7.77
C TYR A 189 -7.87 7.87 -7.33
N GLY A 190 -8.64 8.59 -6.49
CA GLY A 190 -9.95 8.14 -6.02
C GLY A 190 -10.93 7.87 -7.17
N LEU A 191 -11.04 8.79 -8.13
CA LEU A 191 -11.90 8.63 -9.31
C LEU A 191 -11.57 7.35 -10.11
N LEU A 192 -10.29 7.07 -10.35
CA LEU A 192 -9.89 5.87 -11.10
C LEU A 192 -10.06 4.59 -10.28
N ARG A 193 -9.81 4.67 -8.96
CA ARG A 193 -10.05 3.56 -8.03
C ARG A 193 -11.52 3.18 -8.01
N ASP A 194 -12.42 4.16 -7.92
CA ASP A 194 -13.87 3.95 -7.87
C ASP A 194 -14.39 3.38 -9.19
N ALA A 195 -13.87 3.83 -10.33
CA ALA A 195 -14.21 3.24 -11.63
C ALA A 195 -13.84 1.74 -11.74
N VAL A 196 -12.72 1.31 -11.13
CA VAL A 196 -12.36 -0.13 -11.08
C VAL A 196 -13.23 -0.91 -10.11
N ILE A 197 -13.71 -0.29 -9.03
CA ILE A 197 -14.68 -0.89 -8.09
C ILE A 197 -16.03 -1.07 -8.79
N GLU A 198 -16.49 -0.05 -9.51
CA GLU A 198 -17.72 -0.09 -10.30
C GLU A 198 -17.65 -1.20 -11.34
N GLU A 199 -16.56 -1.28 -12.11
CA GLU A 199 -16.35 -2.35 -13.08
C GLU A 199 -16.40 -3.75 -12.43
N ALA A 200 -15.70 -3.96 -11.30
CA ALA A 200 -15.76 -5.23 -10.59
C ALA A 200 -17.18 -5.59 -10.11
N SER A 201 -17.94 -4.57 -9.67
CA SER A 201 -19.34 -4.72 -9.27
C SER A 201 -20.24 -5.10 -10.44
N GLU A 202 -20.06 -4.49 -11.62
CA GLU A 202 -20.78 -4.87 -12.85
C GLU A 202 -20.50 -6.33 -13.23
N CYS A 203 -19.26 -6.78 -13.00
CA CYS A 203 -18.83 -8.15 -13.24
C CYS A 203 -19.21 -9.12 -12.10
N GLN A 204 -19.86 -8.64 -11.04
CA GLN A 204 -20.28 -9.42 -9.85
C GLN A 204 -19.12 -10.17 -9.18
N VAL A 205 -17.94 -9.57 -9.15
CA VAL A 205 -16.73 -10.16 -8.55
C VAL A 205 -16.13 -9.23 -7.48
N PRO A 206 -15.52 -9.77 -6.41
CA PRO A 206 -14.81 -8.94 -5.44
C PRO A 206 -13.67 -8.15 -6.11
N VAL A 207 -13.58 -6.85 -5.83
CA VAL A 207 -12.66 -5.96 -6.55
C VAL A 207 -11.18 -6.36 -6.44
N GLY A 208 -10.76 -6.95 -5.32
CA GLY A 208 -9.39 -7.48 -5.19
C GLY A 208 -9.11 -8.62 -6.16
N GLU A 209 -10.04 -9.55 -6.30
CA GLU A 209 -9.91 -10.69 -7.22
C GLU A 209 -9.96 -10.22 -8.68
N HIS A 210 -10.88 -9.30 -8.99
CA HIS A 210 -10.96 -8.66 -10.30
C HIS A 210 -9.66 -7.94 -10.67
N HIS A 211 -9.14 -7.12 -9.75
CA HIS A 211 -7.92 -6.36 -9.94
C HIS A 211 -6.71 -7.26 -10.21
N VAL A 212 -6.56 -8.34 -9.43
CA VAL A 212 -5.46 -9.29 -9.60
C VAL A 212 -5.65 -10.12 -10.88
N SER A 213 -6.88 -10.51 -11.21
CA SER A 213 -7.19 -11.18 -12.48
C SER A 213 -6.78 -10.30 -13.67
N CYS A 214 -7.12 -9.00 -13.62
CA CYS A 214 -6.66 -8.02 -14.60
C CYS A 214 -5.12 -8.04 -14.72
N TRP A 215 -4.37 -8.02 -13.62
CA TRP A 215 -2.90 -8.07 -13.66
C TRP A 215 -2.32 -9.28 -14.41
N PHE A 216 -3.01 -10.43 -14.39
CA PHE A 216 -2.59 -11.63 -15.12
C PHE A 216 -2.91 -11.58 -16.62
N GLU A 217 -3.74 -10.64 -17.08
CA GLU A 217 -4.03 -10.41 -18.50
C GLU A 217 -2.98 -9.53 -19.21
N ARG A 218 -1.97 -9.07 -18.47
CA ARG A 218 -0.86 -8.25 -19.00
C ARG A 218 -0.04 -8.92 -20.10
#